data_AF-A0A350H8K4-F1
#
_entry.id   AF-A0A350H8K4-F1
#
_cell.length_a   1.000
_cell.length_b   1.000
_cell.length_c   1.000
_cell.angle_alpha   90.00
_cell.angle_beta   90.00
_cell.angle_gamma   90.00
#
_symmetry.space_group_name_H-M   'P 1'
#
loop_
_entity.id
_entity.type
_entity.pdbx_description
1 polymer ?
#
loop_
_entity_poly.entity_id
_entity_poly.type
_entity_poly.pdbx_seq_one_letter_code
_entity_poly.pdbx_strand_id
1 'polypeptide(L)' 'KALKRDDIGYEIFMPMIEGIVEKTKNEKPENILTGPSSRNDIKSVKKIEKGLKNRDLANLLRILDAQTRRALKDE' A
#
# COMPACT_ATOMS: atom_id res chain seq x y z
N LYS A 1 14.73 5.06 4.41
CA LYS A 1 15.57 4.16 5.24
C LYS A 1 14.73 3.19 6.10
N ALA A 2 13.72 2.50 5.54
CA ALA A 2 12.97 1.47 6.28
C ALA A 2 13.54 0.05 6.04
N LEU A 3 13.89 -0.29 4.79
CA LEU A 3 14.35 -1.64 4.40
C LEU A 3 15.87 -1.87 4.54
N LYS A 4 16.70 -0.83 4.40
CA LYS A 4 18.13 -0.89 4.76
C LYS A 4 18.40 -1.19 6.25
N ARG A 5 17.35 -1.34 7.07
CA ARG A 5 17.44 -1.48 8.51
C ARG A 5 17.52 -2.95 8.97
N ASP A 6 17.08 -3.88 8.12
CA ASP A 6 16.95 -5.31 8.45
C ASP A 6 17.78 -6.23 7.52
N ASP A 7 18.66 -5.67 6.68
CA ASP A 7 19.52 -6.39 5.71
C ASP A 7 18.75 -7.26 4.67
N ILE A 8 17.48 -6.92 4.45
CA ILE A 8 16.61 -7.58 3.47
C ILE A 8 16.70 -6.85 2.13
N GLY A 9 17.13 -7.57 1.09
CA GLY A 9 17.16 -7.08 -0.30
C GLY A 9 15.75 -6.74 -0.81
N TYR A 10 15.65 -5.75 -1.70
CA TYR A 10 14.35 -5.34 -2.27
C TYR A 10 13.73 -6.42 -3.16
N GLU A 11 14.54 -7.39 -3.59
CA GLU A 11 14.20 -8.52 -4.44
C GLU A 11 13.05 -9.35 -3.84
N ILE A 12 12.91 -9.38 -2.52
CA ILE A 12 11.81 -10.12 -1.85
C ILE A 12 10.42 -9.57 -2.23
N PHE A 13 10.35 -8.33 -2.70
CA PHE A 13 9.09 -7.69 -3.11
C PHE A 13 8.79 -7.90 -4.60
N MET A 14 9.75 -8.37 -5.40
CA MET A 14 9.55 -8.53 -6.84
C MET A 14 8.35 -9.41 -7.21
N PRO A 15 8.13 -10.57 -6.56
CA PRO A 15 6.93 -11.38 -6.86
C PRO A 15 5.62 -10.64 -6.59
N MET A 16 5.59 -9.77 -5.57
CA MET A 16 4.40 -8.96 -5.27
C MET A 16 4.17 -7.89 -6.35
N ILE A 17 5.25 -7.22 -6.79
CA ILE A 17 5.19 -6.18 -7.82
C ILE A 17 4.73 -6.79 -9.16
N GLU A 18 5.33 -7.91 -9.57
CA GLU A 18 4.98 -8.63 -10.80
C GLU A 18 3.51 -9.08 -10.78
N GLY A 19 3.05 -9.63 -9.66
CA GLY A 19 1.65 -10.03 -9.49
C GLY A 19 0.66 -8.87 -9.61
N ILE A 20 1.01 -7.67 -9.14
CA ILE A 20 0.17 -6.48 -9.31
C ILE A 20 0.15 -6.04 -10.78
N VAL A 21 1.31 -5.98 -11.43
CA VAL A 21 1.43 -5.59 -12.85
C VAL A 21 0.62 -6.53 -13.74
N GLU A 22 0.64 -7.85 -13.48
CA GLU A 22 -0.13 -8.80 -14.27
C GLU A 22 -1.64 -8.58 -14.12
N LYS A 23 -2.13 -8.34 -12.90
CA LYS A 23 -3.55 -8.07 -12.64
C LYS A 23 -4.02 -6.79 -13.32
N THR A 24 -3.20 -5.73 -13.30
CA THR A 24 -3.54 -4.45 -13.95
C THR A 24 -3.74 -4.53 -15.46
N LYS A 25 -3.26 -5.59 -16.12
CA LYS A 25 -3.47 -5.79 -17.57
C LYS A 25 -4.90 -6.18 -17.92
N ASN A 26 -5.58 -6.89 -17.01
CA ASN A 26 -6.85 -7.54 -17.27
C ASN A 26 -8.01 -6.98 -16.44
N GLU A 27 -7.70 -6.28 -15.34
CA GLU A 27 -8.68 -5.78 -14.38
C GLU A 27 -8.49 -4.29 -14.13
N LYS A 28 -9.60 -3.57 -13.86
CA LYS A 28 -9.53 -2.17 -13.47
C LYS A 28 -8.93 -2.02 -12.05
N PRO A 29 -8.32 -0.86 -11.74
CA PRO A 29 -7.75 -0.59 -10.43
C PRO A 29 -8.66 -0.93 -9.25
N GLU A 30 -9.96 -0.65 -9.33
CA GLU A 30 -10.91 -0.86 -8.25
C GLU A 30 -11.04 -2.35 -7.87
N ASN A 31 -10.90 -3.25 -8.85
CA ASN A 31 -11.04 -4.70 -8.67
C ASN A 31 -9.76 -5.38 -8.15
N ILE A 32 -8.59 -4.75 -8.36
CA ILE A 32 -7.29 -5.30 -7.94
C ILE A 32 -6.83 -4.77 -6.57
N LEU A 33 -7.42 -3.66 -6.10
CA LEU A 33 -7.00 -2.99 -4.88
C LEU A 33 -7.26 -3.86 -3.65
N THR A 34 -6.19 -4.34 -3.04
CA THR A 34 -6.22 -5.13 -1.81
C THR A 34 -5.54 -4.39 -0.65
N GLY A 35 -5.63 -4.96 0.55
CA GLY A 35 -4.94 -4.44 1.74
C GLY A 35 -5.86 -3.71 2.72
N PRO A 36 -5.26 -3.11 3.78
CA PRO A 36 -6.03 -2.54 4.88
C PRO A 36 -6.82 -1.29 4.46
N SER A 37 -6.31 -0.49 3.54
CA SER A 37 -7.01 0.70 3.02
C SER A 37 -8.28 0.31 2.27
N SER A 38 -8.24 -0.70 1.39
CA SER A 38 -9.42 -1.14 0.65
C SER A 38 -10.48 -1.80 1.54
N ARG A 39 -10.08 -2.46 2.63
CA ARG A 39 -11.00 -3.05 3.63
C ARG A 39 -11.47 -2.09 4.71
N ASN A 40 -11.18 -0.79 4.57
CA ASN A 40 -11.50 0.22 5.58
C ASN A 40 -10.88 -0.06 6.98
N ASP A 41 -9.79 -0.85 7.06
CA ASP A 41 -9.11 -1.24 8.30
C ASP A 41 -8.21 -0.10 8.81
N ILE A 42 -8.84 0.87 9.46
CA ILE A 42 -8.19 2.05 10.03
C ILE A 42 -7.14 1.66 11.08
N LYS A 43 -7.34 0.57 11.82
CA LYS A 43 -6.44 0.15 12.89
C LYS A 43 -5.10 -0.31 12.33
N SER A 44 -5.12 -1.12 11.28
CA SER A 44 -3.88 -1.56 10.62
C SER A 44 -3.15 -0.41 9.94
N VAL A 45 -3.85 0.50 9.26
CA VAL A 45 -3.22 1.69 8.64
C VAL A 45 -2.52 2.57 9.68
N LYS A 46 -3.18 2.86 10.81
CA LYS A 46 -2.57 3.61 11.92
C LYS A 46 -1.36 2.91 12.52
N LYS A 47 -1.37 1.57 12.58
CA LYS A 47 -0.23 0.79 13.07
C LYS A 47 0.98 0.91 12.14
N ILE A 48 0.75 0.82 10.83
CA ILE A 48 1.80 1.00 9.80
C ILE A 48 2.35 2.43 9.88
N GLU A 49 1.47 3.42 9.93
CA GLU A 49 1.84 4.85 10.02
C GLU A 49 2.75 5.14 11.21
N LYS A 50 2.41 4.64 12.41
CA LYS A 50 3.25 4.78 13.61
C LYS A 50 4.60 4.05 13.47
N GLY A 51 4.67 2.99 12.67
CA GLY A 51 5.91 2.28 12.35
C GLY A 51 6.83 3.04 11.39
N LEU A 52 6.28 3.95 10.59
CA LEU A 52 7.04 4.83 9.70
C LEU A 52 7.70 5.94 10.52
N LYS A 53 8.92 5.68 11.01
CA LYS A 53 9.75 6.65 11.77
C LYS A 53 10.09 7.96 11.03
N ASN A 54 9.65 8.11 9.78
CA ASN A 54 9.88 9.28 8.94
C ASN A 54 8.54 9.96 8.64
N ARG A 55 8.46 11.26 8.93
CA ARG A 55 7.24 12.06 8.79
C ARG A 55 6.73 12.13 7.34
N ASP A 56 7.63 12.24 6.37
CA ASP A 56 7.25 12.34 4.95
C ASP A 56 6.70 11.03 4.43
N LEU A 57 7.26 9.89 4.86
CA LEU A 57 6.71 8.57 4.54
C LEU A 57 5.33 8.36 5.19
N ALA A 58 5.15 8.80 6.44
CA ALA A 58 3.84 8.76 7.09
C ALA A 58 2.81 9.63 6.34
N ASN A 59 3.20 10.82 5.88
CA ASN A 59 2.35 11.67 5.07
C ASN A 59 2.01 11.04 3.71
N LEU A 60 2.99 10.43 3.03
CA LEU A 60 2.75 9.70 1.79
C LEU A 60 1.75 8.56 1.98
N LEU A 61 1.88 7.78 3.07
CA LEU A 61 0.93 6.71 3.40
C LEU A 61 -0.50 7.27 3.57
N ARG A 62 -0.67 8.39 4.28
CA ARG A 62 -2.00 8.99 4.47
C ARG A 62 -2.63 9.44 3.14
N ILE A 63 -1.83 10.01 2.24
CA ILE A 63 -2.30 10.41 0.91
C ILE A 63 -2.74 9.17 0.11
N LEU A 64 -1.92 8.11 0.10
CA LEU A 64 -2.24 6.87 -0.61
C LEU A 64 -3.49 6.19 -0.02
N ASP A 65 -3.62 6.11 1.30
CA ASP A 65 -4.80 5.56 1.96
C ASP A 65 -6.09 6.32 1.57
N ALA A 66 -6.03 7.66 1.53
CA ALA A 66 -7.16 8.48 1.11
C ALA A 66 -7.52 8.26 -0.36
N GLN A 67 -6.54 8.13 -1.25
CA GLN A 67 -6.78 7.86 -2.67
C GLN A 67 -7.40 6.47 -2.89
N THR A 68 -6.86 5.44 -2.24
CA THR A 68 -7.42 4.08 -2.31
C THR A 68 -8.87 4.03 -1.85
N ARG A 69 -9.21 4.69 -0.75
CA ARG A 69 -10.60 4.72 -0.24
C ARG A 69 -11.55 5.51 -1.13
N ARG A 70 -11.07 6.53 -1.85
CA ARG A 70 -11.88 7.29 -2.81
C ARG A 70 -12.17 6.46 -4.05
N ALA A 71 -11.14 5.83 -4.62
CA ALA A 71 -11.28 4.97 -5.79
C ALA A 71 -12.30 3.84 -5.61
N LEU A 72 -12.52 3.38 -4.37
CA LEU A 72 -13.46 2.30 -4.04
C LEU A 72 -14.85 2.77 -3.60
N LYS A 73 -15.09 4.09 -3.52
CA LYS A 73 -16.38 4.67 -3.10
C LYS A 73 -17.17 5.29 -4.25
N ASP A 74 -16.58 5.42 -5.43
CA ASP A 74 -17.20 6.06 -6.60
C ASP A 74 -18.19 5.12 -7.35
N GLU A 75 -18.86 4.19 -6.64
CA GLU A 75 -19.99 3.37 -7.12
C GLU A 75 -21.29 3.68 -6.35
#